data_AF-A0A6C0J418-F1
#
_entry.id   AF-A0A6C0J418-F1
#
_cell.length_a   1.000
_cell.length_b   1.000
_cell.length_c   1.000
_cell.angle_alpha   90.00
_cell.angle_beta   90.00
_cell.angle_gamma   90.00
#
_symmetry.space_group_name_H-M   'P 1'
#
loop_
_entity.id
_entity.type
_entity.pdbx_description
1 polymer ?
#
loop_
_entity_poly.entity_id
_entity_poly.type
_entity_poly.pdbx_seq_one_letter_code
_entity_poly.pdbx_strand_id
1 'polypeptide(L)'
;MYSTIANNSFSYLLTLDEIRKELPDETRPSWIKITTITMVSSFMQQIDIKRLRGLFEEIGSYKMRRVGTKTDGFEWKLKPTTFYNQVTLTYHDTYSTKSVKVFPNGSIQVAGCCDLFDCKRIITQLIHIFKTFLDLKIEVPVDSFRVVMINSNFSLNYNINLMKVADWFEEYDDIFKVSFEPDRYSAVKIKFKPSEDMKEITTSIFSTGKIIITGAETLKEIAFAYNIINNHINENPQIRVSRTEETDVFDIYLGYRCDPFVKLLKEKGFNSWMRTITNRQIKF
;
A
#
# COMPACT_ATOMS: atom_id res chain seq x y z
N MET A 1 -7.00 4.16 24.09
CA MET A 1 -6.22 4.83 23.04
C MET A 1 -6.08 3.86 21.86
N TYR A 2 -6.44 4.25 20.64
CA TYR A 2 -6.33 3.38 19.46
C TYR A 2 -4.86 3.18 19.07
N SER A 3 -4.54 2.05 18.41
CA SER A 3 -3.17 1.78 17.96
C SER A 3 -2.74 2.80 16.89
N THR A 4 -1.44 3.05 16.79
CA THR A 4 -0.85 3.92 15.76
C THR A 4 -1.26 3.46 14.35
N ILE A 5 -1.37 2.14 14.13
CA ILE A 5 -1.87 1.55 12.88
C ILE A 5 -3.29 2.02 12.59
N ALA A 6 -4.20 1.89 13.56
CA ALA A 6 -5.60 2.28 13.40
C ALA A 6 -5.73 3.79 13.11
N ASN A 7 -5.02 4.63 13.87
CA ASN A 7 -5.02 6.07 13.63
C ASN A 7 -4.55 6.41 12.21
N ASN A 8 -3.44 5.81 11.74
CA ASN A 8 -2.93 6.07 10.39
C ASN A 8 -3.91 5.62 9.30
N SER A 9 -4.45 4.41 9.40
CA SER A 9 -5.40 3.89 8.41
C SER A 9 -6.69 4.69 8.37
N PHE A 10 -7.21 5.12 9.52
CA PHE A 10 -8.47 5.87 9.57
C PHE A 10 -8.31 7.32 9.15
N SER A 11 -7.25 8.00 9.60
CA SER A 11 -6.93 9.35 9.14
C SER A 11 -6.66 9.39 7.63
N TYR A 12 -6.08 8.34 7.05
CA TYR A 12 -5.94 8.22 5.59
C TYR A 12 -7.30 8.27 4.88
N LEU A 13 -8.24 7.41 5.26
CA LEU A 13 -9.58 7.39 4.65
C LEU A 13 -10.30 8.72 4.80
N LEU A 14 -10.23 9.36 5.98
CA LEU A 14 -10.83 10.68 6.21
C LEU A 14 -10.19 11.79 5.37
N THR A 15 -8.87 11.73 5.17
CA THR A 15 -8.16 12.69 4.32
C THR A 15 -8.55 12.53 2.86
N LEU A 16 -8.72 11.29 2.38
CA LEU A 16 -9.23 11.04 1.04
C LEU A 16 -10.66 11.54 0.86
N ASP A 17 -11.55 11.34 1.85
CA ASP A 17 -12.92 11.88 1.81
C ASP A 17 -12.94 13.41 1.63
N GLU A 18 -12.09 14.11 2.39
CA GLU A 18 -11.99 15.57 2.32
C GLU A 18 -11.45 16.06 0.97
N ILE A 19 -10.31 15.52 0.52
CA ILE A 19 -9.75 15.84 -0.81
C ILE A 19 -10.76 15.59 -1.92
N ARG A 20 -11.46 14.45 -1.89
CA ARG A 20 -12.45 14.10 -2.92
C ARG A 20 -13.61 15.07 -2.96
N LYS A 21 -14.06 15.58 -1.81
CA LYS A 21 -15.18 16.54 -1.71
C LYS A 21 -14.82 17.93 -2.21
N GLU A 22 -13.55 18.29 -2.19
CA GLU A 22 -13.05 19.54 -2.78
C GLU A 22 -13.01 19.48 -4.31
N LEU A 23 -12.94 18.28 -4.91
CA LEU A 23 -12.99 18.09 -6.35
C LEU A 23 -14.42 18.17 -6.91
N PRO A 24 -14.63 18.76 -8.11
CA PRO A 24 -15.95 18.85 -8.75
C PRO A 24 -16.61 17.49 -8.94
N ASP A 25 -17.93 17.40 -8.70
CA ASP A 25 -18.69 16.15 -8.81
C ASP A 25 -18.51 15.46 -10.18
N GLU A 26 -18.46 16.25 -11.27
CA GLU A 26 -18.39 15.74 -12.64
C GLU A 26 -17.06 15.05 -12.96
N THR A 27 -15.95 15.56 -12.41
CA THR A 27 -14.59 15.08 -12.67
C THR A 27 -13.98 14.37 -11.47
N ARG A 28 -14.78 14.12 -10.41
CA ARG A 28 -14.33 13.45 -9.20
C ARG A 28 -13.81 12.05 -9.55
N PRO A 29 -12.55 11.72 -9.23
CA PRO A 29 -11.99 10.41 -9.56
C PRO A 29 -12.63 9.30 -8.74
N SER A 30 -12.23 8.06 -8.98
CA SER A 30 -12.44 6.94 -8.07
C SER A 30 -11.68 7.12 -6.74
N TRP A 31 -12.08 6.39 -5.71
CA TRP A 31 -11.30 6.28 -4.47
C TRP A 31 -9.93 5.66 -4.75
N ILE A 32 -9.01 5.73 -3.80
CA ILE A 32 -7.69 5.10 -3.97
C ILE A 32 -7.73 3.66 -3.47
N LYS A 33 -7.33 2.72 -4.33
CA LYS A 33 -7.08 1.33 -3.95
C LYS A 33 -5.60 1.12 -3.70
N ILE A 34 -5.24 0.71 -2.48
CA ILE A 34 -3.88 0.23 -2.18
C ILE A 34 -3.72 -1.14 -2.85
N THR A 35 -2.70 -1.28 -3.71
CA THR A 35 -2.46 -2.51 -4.48
C THR A 35 -1.45 -3.41 -3.79
N THR A 36 -0.44 -2.84 -3.14
CA THR A 36 0.54 -3.60 -2.36
C THR A 36 1.26 -2.70 -1.37
N ILE A 37 1.56 -3.25 -0.20
CA ILE A 37 2.49 -2.71 0.78
C ILE A 37 3.65 -3.70 0.91
N THR A 38 4.87 -3.18 0.82
CA THR A 38 6.09 -3.88 1.16
C THR A 38 6.60 -3.38 2.50
N MET A 39 6.89 -4.29 3.40
CA MET A 39 7.44 -3.98 4.72
C MET A 39 8.70 -4.78 5.01
N VAL A 40 9.50 -4.26 5.93
CA VAL A 40 10.65 -4.95 6.51
C VAL A 40 10.52 -5.00 8.02
N SER A 41 11.08 -6.05 8.63
CA SER A 41 11.15 -6.24 10.08
C SER A 41 12.48 -6.89 10.45
N SER A 42 12.87 -6.82 11.73
CA SER A 42 14.06 -7.48 12.26
C SER A 42 13.75 -8.02 13.64
N PHE A 43 14.02 -9.31 13.86
CA PHE A 43 13.86 -9.93 15.18
C PHE A 43 15.14 -9.86 16.04
N MET A 44 16.19 -9.19 15.56
CA MET A 44 17.45 -8.95 16.30
C MET A 44 18.10 -10.23 16.87
N GLN A 45 17.84 -11.38 16.25
CA GLN A 45 18.39 -12.68 16.63
C GLN A 45 18.57 -13.54 15.38
N GLN A 46 19.47 -14.52 15.44
CA GLN A 46 19.68 -15.44 14.34
C GLN A 46 18.49 -16.40 14.18
N ILE A 47 18.16 -16.72 12.94
CA ILE A 47 17.10 -17.66 12.58
C ILE A 47 17.74 -18.85 11.85
N ASP A 48 17.53 -20.05 12.36
CA ASP A 48 17.92 -21.28 11.65
C ASP A 48 16.96 -21.53 10.48
N ILE A 49 17.27 -20.90 9.35
CA ILE A 49 16.48 -21.02 8.13
C ILE A 49 16.54 -22.42 7.52
N LYS A 50 17.55 -23.25 7.84
CA LYS A 50 17.63 -24.63 7.35
C LYS A 50 16.62 -25.50 8.09
N ARG A 51 16.59 -25.41 9.42
CA ARG A 51 15.58 -26.08 10.25
C ARG A 51 14.17 -25.62 9.87
N LEU A 52 13.97 -24.31 9.72
CA LEU A 52 12.68 -23.75 9.30
C LEU A 52 12.22 -24.31 7.96
N ARG A 53 13.12 -24.36 6.97
CA ARG A 53 12.84 -24.93 5.64
C ARG A 53 12.44 -26.40 5.75
N GLY A 54 13.25 -27.23 6.42
CA GLY A 54 12.99 -28.67 6.55
C GLY A 54 11.65 -28.96 7.21
N LEU A 55 11.28 -28.20 8.24
CA LEU A 55 9.96 -28.35 8.89
C LEU A 55 8.81 -28.01 7.94
N PHE A 56 8.93 -26.94 7.14
CA PHE A 56 7.91 -26.59 6.15
C PHE A 56 7.85 -27.58 4.97
N GLU A 57 8.97 -28.20 4.60
CA GLU A 57 9.02 -29.29 3.61
C GLU A 57 8.32 -30.56 4.13
N GLU A 58 8.49 -30.88 5.42
CA GLU A 58 7.87 -32.04 6.06
C GLU A 58 6.35 -31.88 6.25
N ILE A 59 5.90 -30.75 6.80
CA ILE A 59 4.47 -30.54 7.09
C ILE A 59 3.68 -30.11 5.85
N GLY A 60 4.35 -29.61 4.81
CA GLY A 60 3.78 -29.07 3.57
C GLY A 60 3.03 -27.74 3.72
N SER A 61 2.14 -27.62 4.72
CA SER A 61 1.38 -26.39 4.99
C SER A 61 1.11 -26.20 6.48
N TYR A 62 1.09 -24.94 6.93
CA TYR A 62 0.78 -24.58 8.30
C TYR A 62 -0.34 -23.54 8.35
N LYS A 63 -1.50 -23.93 8.88
CA LYS A 63 -2.72 -23.12 8.85
C LYS A 63 -3.02 -22.57 10.24
N MET A 64 -3.15 -21.24 10.34
CA MET A 64 -3.44 -20.52 11.58
C MET A 64 -4.74 -19.75 11.49
N ARG A 65 -5.53 -19.76 12.57
CA ARG A 65 -6.75 -18.95 12.70
C ARG A 65 -6.85 -18.35 14.09
N ARG A 66 -7.65 -17.30 14.23
CA ARG A 66 -7.93 -16.74 15.56
C ARG A 66 -8.84 -17.69 16.33
N VAL A 67 -8.65 -17.75 17.64
CA VAL A 67 -9.53 -18.53 18.53
C VAL A 67 -10.96 -17.98 18.40
N GLY A 68 -11.93 -18.88 18.22
CA GLY A 68 -13.35 -18.54 18.08
C GLY A 68 -13.81 -18.15 16.67
N THR A 69 -12.94 -18.08 15.66
CA THR A 69 -13.37 -17.77 14.27
C THR A 69 -13.69 -19.02 13.46
N LYS A 70 -14.74 -18.95 12.63
CA LYS A 70 -15.14 -20.00 11.65
C LYS A 70 -14.52 -19.82 10.26
N THR A 71 -13.68 -18.82 10.06
CA THR A 71 -13.01 -18.59 8.78
C THR A 71 -12.01 -19.69 8.48
N ASP A 72 -11.66 -19.84 7.20
CA ASP A 72 -10.58 -20.73 6.78
C ASP A 72 -9.25 -20.35 7.46
N GLY A 73 -9.05 -19.08 7.83
CA GLY A 73 -7.81 -18.64 8.45
C GLY A 73 -6.73 -18.41 7.41
N PHE A 74 -5.48 -18.62 7.79
CA PHE A 74 -4.31 -18.17 7.06
C PHE A 74 -3.33 -19.31 6.86
N GLU A 75 -2.99 -19.59 5.61
CA GLU A 75 -2.17 -20.74 5.25
C GLU A 75 -0.75 -20.32 4.88
N TRP A 76 0.22 -20.90 5.57
CA TRP A 76 1.66 -20.72 5.33
C TRP A 76 2.22 -21.93 4.60
N LYS A 77 2.95 -21.68 3.51
CA LYS A 77 3.62 -22.73 2.72
C LYS A 77 5.03 -22.30 2.37
N LEU A 78 5.90 -23.28 2.12
CA LEU A 78 7.19 -22.99 1.51
C LEU A 78 6.98 -22.57 0.04
N LYS A 79 7.67 -21.52 -0.38
CA LYS A 79 7.80 -21.17 -1.79
C LYS A 79 9.13 -21.72 -2.32
N PRO A 80 9.12 -22.57 -3.36
CA PRO A 80 10.35 -23.01 -4.00
C PRO A 80 11.13 -21.81 -4.55
N THR A 81 12.41 -21.70 -4.18
CA THR A 81 13.31 -20.64 -4.65
C THR A 81 14.72 -21.15 -4.78
N THR A 82 15.48 -20.61 -5.73
CA THR A 82 16.92 -20.88 -5.92
C THR A 82 17.83 -20.15 -4.91
N PHE A 83 17.28 -19.19 -4.15
CA PHE A 83 18.03 -18.42 -3.16
C PHE A 83 18.14 -19.18 -1.83
N TYR A 84 19.32 -19.71 -1.52
CA TYR A 84 19.59 -20.51 -0.32
C TYR A 84 19.88 -19.68 0.95
N ASN A 85 20.25 -18.40 0.80
CA ASN A 85 20.51 -17.50 1.92
C ASN A 85 19.24 -16.90 2.54
N GLN A 86 18.07 -17.46 2.19
CA GLN A 86 16.78 -17.09 2.74
C GLN A 86 15.83 -18.29 2.70
N VAL A 87 14.78 -18.21 3.50
CA VAL A 87 13.55 -18.99 3.31
C VAL A 87 12.47 -18.07 2.79
N THR A 88 11.78 -18.50 1.74
CA THR A 88 10.62 -17.79 1.22
C THR A 88 9.39 -18.58 1.58
N LEU A 89 8.51 -17.98 2.38
CA LEU A 89 7.19 -18.50 2.70
C LEU A 89 6.14 -17.74 1.91
N THR A 90 5.08 -18.42 1.55
CA THR A 90 3.84 -17.82 1.05
C THR A 90 2.82 -17.80 2.17
N TYR A 91 2.19 -16.65 2.36
CA TYR A 91 1.08 -16.44 3.26
C TYR A 91 -0.18 -16.25 2.42
N HIS A 92 -1.12 -17.18 2.51
CA HIS A 92 -2.39 -17.13 1.79
C HIS A 92 -3.51 -16.75 2.76
N ASP A 93 -4.24 -15.70 2.41
CA ASP A 93 -5.52 -15.38 3.01
C ASP A 93 -6.66 -15.54 1.99
N THR A 94 -7.89 -15.18 2.38
CA THR A 94 -9.07 -15.29 1.54
C THR A 94 -8.99 -14.50 0.24
N TYR A 95 -8.16 -13.46 0.16
CA TYR A 95 -8.17 -12.49 -0.93
C TYR A 95 -6.87 -12.46 -1.73
N SER A 96 -5.77 -12.97 -1.19
CA SER A 96 -4.43 -12.69 -1.71
C SER A 96 -3.33 -13.60 -1.15
N THR A 97 -2.22 -13.67 -1.90
CA THR A 97 -1.00 -14.38 -1.50
C THR A 97 0.13 -13.38 -1.30
N LYS A 98 0.77 -13.43 -0.13
CA LYS A 98 1.89 -12.57 0.26
C LYS A 98 3.18 -13.37 0.21
N SER A 99 4.27 -12.73 -0.18
CA SER A 99 5.60 -13.34 -0.18
C SER A 99 6.37 -12.85 1.04
N VAL A 100 6.75 -13.77 1.91
CA VAL A 100 7.48 -13.50 3.15
C VAL A 100 8.87 -14.11 3.05
N LYS A 101 9.91 -13.28 3.05
CA LYS A 101 11.30 -13.70 3.04
C LYS A 101 11.89 -13.57 4.43
N VAL A 102 12.51 -14.64 4.91
CA VAL A 102 13.18 -14.72 6.21
C VAL A 102 14.66 -14.97 5.98
N PHE A 103 15.51 -14.16 6.59
CA PHE A 103 16.97 -14.23 6.46
C PHE A 103 17.62 -14.78 7.74
N PRO A 104 18.80 -15.42 7.64
CA PRO A 104 19.50 -15.99 8.80
C PRO A 104 19.82 -14.99 9.91
N ASN A 105 20.00 -13.72 9.56
CA ASN A 105 20.33 -12.65 10.50
C ASN A 105 19.10 -12.09 11.26
N GLY A 106 17.91 -12.67 11.06
CA GLY A 106 16.68 -12.18 11.70
C GLY A 106 15.93 -11.12 10.91
N SER A 107 16.48 -10.66 9.78
CA SER A 107 15.78 -9.73 8.88
C SER A 107 14.64 -10.42 8.15
N ILE A 108 13.58 -9.66 7.91
CA ILE A 108 12.37 -10.11 7.23
C ILE A 108 11.95 -9.07 6.20
N GLN A 109 11.50 -9.57 5.05
CA GLN A 109 10.87 -8.76 4.02
C GLN A 109 9.53 -9.38 3.64
N VAL A 110 8.48 -8.56 3.62
CA VAL A 110 7.15 -9.01 3.20
C VAL A 110 6.65 -8.11 2.10
N ALA A 111 6.19 -8.72 1.00
CA ALA A 111 5.59 -8.04 -0.13
C ALA A 111 4.18 -8.58 -0.40
N GLY A 112 3.28 -7.69 -0.83
CA GLY A 112 1.90 -8.02 -1.19
C GLY A 112 0.88 -7.75 -0.08
N CYS A 113 1.26 -7.06 1.01
CA CYS A 113 0.31 -6.71 2.06
C CYS A 113 -0.77 -5.76 1.53
N CYS A 114 -2.01 -5.92 1.96
CA CYS A 114 -3.12 -5.07 1.47
C CYS A 114 -3.34 -3.83 2.34
N ASP A 115 -2.98 -3.89 3.62
CA ASP A 115 -3.14 -2.82 4.59
C ASP A 115 -2.16 -2.98 5.78
N LEU A 116 -2.16 -2.01 6.68
CA LEU A 116 -1.25 -2.01 7.85
C LEU A 116 -1.65 -3.04 8.93
N PHE A 117 -2.91 -3.47 8.99
CA PHE A 117 -3.34 -4.54 9.90
C PHE A 117 -2.88 -5.91 9.39
N ASP A 118 -2.84 -6.09 8.07
CA ASP A 118 -2.27 -7.24 7.39
C ASP A 118 -0.77 -7.39 7.69
N CYS A 119 -0.01 -6.29 7.61
CA CYS A 119 1.38 -6.21 8.05
C CYS A 119 1.57 -6.72 9.49
N LYS A 120 0.85 -6.15 10.45
CA LYS A 120 0.92 -6.58 11.87
C LYS A 120 0.56 -8.05 12.05
N ARG A 121 -0.44 -8.54 11.32
CA ARG A 121 -0.92 -9.92 11.42
C ARG A 121 0.16 -10.92 10.97
N ILE A 122 0.83 -10.62 9.86
CA ILE A 122 1.92 -11.44 9.33
C ILE A 122 3.08 -11.51 10.34
N ILE A 123 3.48 -10.38 10.93
CA ILE A 123 4.53 -10.36 11.97
C ILE A 123 4.10 -11.19 13.19
N THR A 124 2.87 -11.01 13.67
CA THR A 124 2.33 -11.78 14.80
C THR A 124 2.37 -13.30 14.54
N GLN A 125 2.03 -13.72 13.33
CA GLN A 125 2.04 -15.13 12.94
C GLN A 125 3.45 -15.67 12.74
N LEU A 126 4.39 -14.88 12.22
CA LEU A 126 5.80 -15.25 12.14
C LEU A 126 6.42 -15.45 13.52
N ILE A 127 6.13 -14.56 14.48
CA ILE A 127 6.55 -14.72 15.88
C ILE A 127 6.06 -16.06 16.42
N HIS A 128 4.80 -16.42 16.14
CA HIS A 128 4.24 -17.69 16.56
C HIS A 128 4.94 -18.88 15.89
N ILE A 129 5.16 -18.84 14.57
CA ILE A 129 5.88 -19.88 13.83
C ILE A 129 7.28 -20.08 14.41
N PHE A 130 8.03 -18.99 14.66
CA PHE A 130 9.38 -19.09 15.20
C PHE A 130 9.42 -19.64 16.63
N LYS A 131 8.44 -19.29 17.47
CA LYS A 131 8.28 -19.89 18.80
C LYS A 131 7.99 -21.39 18.72
N THR A 132 7.11 -21.79 17.81
CA THR A 132 6.64 -23.19 17.71
C THR A 132 7.63 -24.10 16.99
N PHE A 133 8.30 -23.62 15.94
CA PHE A 133 9.14 -24.45 15.07
C PHE A 133 10.63 -24.37 15.42
N LEU A 134 11.07 -23.25 15.97
CA LEU A 134 12.49 -22.98 16.24
C LEU A 134 12.78 -22.76 17.73
N ASP A 135 11.78 -22.87 18.59
CA ASP A 135 11.89 -22.69 20.06
C ASP A 135 12.47 -21.32 20.46
N LEU A 136 12.30 -20.30 19.59
CA LEU A 136 12.88 -18.97 19.79
C LEU A 136 12.05 -18.15 20.76
N LYS A 137 12.69 -17.59 21.80
CA LYS A 137 12.06 -16.63 22.72
C LYS A 137 12.08 -15.22 22.12
N ILE A 138 11.07 -14.91 21.32
CA ILE A 138 10.91 -13.56 20.73
C ILE A 138 10.08 -12.66 21.65
N GLU A 139 10.70 -11.56 22.08
CA GLU A 139 10.10 -10.48 22.87
C GLU A 139 9.89 -9.18 22.07
N VAL A 140 10.01 -9.24 20.75
CA VAL A 140 9.85 -8.06 19.89
C VAL A 140 8.36 -7.66 19.79
N PRO A 141 8.02 -6.36 19.88
CA PRO A 141 6.65 -5.88 19.69
C PRO A 141 6.05 -6.36 18.36
N VAL A 142 4.78 -6.75 18.37
CA VAL A 142 4.07 -7.27 17.17
C VAL A 142 3.93 -6.24 16.05
N ASP A 143 4.13 -4.98 16.37
CA ASP A 143 4.10 -3.86 15.46
C ASP A 143 5.51 -3.49 14.98
N SER A 144 6.59 -4.19 15.34
CA SER A 144 7.96 -3.90 14.91
C SER A 144 8.21 -4.08 13.40
N PHE A 145 7.69 -3.19 12.57
CA PHE A 145 7.90 -3.20 11.13
C PHE A 145 7.95 -1.80 10.56
N ARG A 146 8.68 -1.68 9.45
CA ARG A 146 8.79 -0.46 8.69
C ARG A 146 8.23 -0.69 7.29
N VAL A 147 7.33 0.17 6.86
CA VAL A 147 6.87 0.21 5.48
C VAL A 147 7.97 0.82 4.62
N VAL A 148 8.33 0.14 3.53
CA VAL A 148 9.39 0.58 2.60
C VAL A 148 8.87 0.90 1.21
N MET A 149 7.64 0.46 0.91
CA MET A 149 6.96 0.79 -0.33
C MET A 149 5.45 0.58 -0.18
N ILE A 150 4.67 1.51 -0.68
CA ILE A 150 3.24 1.39 -0.89
C ILE A 150 2.99 1.76 -2.35
N ASN A 151 2.28 0.87 -3.04
CA ASN A 151 1.75 1.17 -4.36
C ASN A 151 0.23 1.21 -4.26
N SER A 152 -0.36 2.12 -5.02
CA SER A 152 -1.79 2.30 -5.11
C SER A 152 -2.20 2.67 -6.52
N ASN A 153 -3.49 2.58 -6.79
CA ASN A 153 -4.05 3.10 -8.02
C ASN A 153 -5.41 3.77 -7.78
N PHE A 154 -5.77 4.63 -8.71
CA PHE A 154 -7.09 5.22 -8.83
C PHE A 154 -7.40 5.43 -10.32
N SER A 155 -8.64 5.78 -10.61
CA SER A 155 -9.12 6.02 -11.96
C SER A 155 -9.75 7.40 -12.03
N LEU A 156 -9.45 8.13 -13.09
CA LEU A 156 -10.14 9.35 -13.44
C LEU A 156 -11.51 9.08 -14.08
N ASN A 157 -11.76 7.86 -14.56
CA ASN A 157 -12.95 7.48 -15.33
C ASN A 157 -13.17 8.33 -16.61
N TYR A 158 -12.05 8.80 -17.17
CA TYR A 158 -11.98 9.52 -18.44
C TYR A 158 -10.79 9.01 -19.23
N ASN A 159 -10.94 8.90 -20.55
CA ASN A 159 -9.82 8.78 -21.47
C ASN A 159 -9.02 10.08 -21.48
N ILE A 160 -7.70 9.94 -21.48
CA ILE A 160 -6.74 11.01 -21.26
C ILE A 160 -5.82 11.18 -22.46
N ASN A 161 -5.59 12.42 -22.86
CA ASN A 161 -4.58 12.76 -23.87
C ASN A 161 -3.18 12.80 -23.23
N LEU A 162 -2.38 11.75 -23.45
CA LEU A 162 -1.06 11.62 -22.84
C LEU A 162 -0.04 12.67 -23.31
N MET A 163 -0.13 13.14 -24.57
CA MET A 163 0.73 14.23 -25.04
C MET A 163 0.46 15.49 -24.22
N LYS A 164 -0.82 15.85 -24.05
CA LYS A 164 -1.22 17.02 -23.25
C LYS A 164 -0.85 16.89 -21.77
N VAL A 165 -0.89 15.68 -21.22
CA VAL A 165 -0.38 15.43 -19.86
C VAL A 165 1.13 15.68 -19.81
N ALA A 166 1.90 15.13 -20.73
CA ALA A 166 3.36 15.33 -20.74
C ALA A 166 3.69 16.83 -20.85
N ASP A 167 3.15 17.51 -21.86
CA ASP A 167 3.35 18.95 -22.10
C ASP A 167 2.99 19.78 -20.85
N TRP A 168 1.80 19.54 -20.27
CA TRP A 168 1.32 20.31 -19.12
C TRP A 168 2.20 20.16 -17.88
N PHE A 169 2.64 18.94 -17.56
CA PHE A 169 3.48 18.73 -16.39
C PHE A 169 4.94 19.15 -16.62
N GLU A 170 5.40 19.18 -17.88
CA GLU A 170 6.73 19.71 -18.25
C GLU A 170 6.84 21.23 -18.07
N GLU A 171 5.72 21.97 -18.10
CA GLU A 171 5.71 23.42 -17.80
C GLU A 171 6.10 23.73 -16.34
N TYR A 172 6.06 22.73 -15.46
CA TYR A 172 6.37 22.82 -14.02
C TYR A 172 7.60 21.97 -13.69
N ASP A 173 8.69 22.13 -14.45
CA ASP A 173 9.92 21.32 -14.38
C ASP A 173 10.71 21.48 -13.06
N ASP A 174 10.44 22.54 -12.30
CA ASP A 174 10.96 22.78 -10.96
C ASP A 174 10.35 21.83 -9.91
N ILE A 175 9.13 21.34 -10.16
CA ILE A 175 8.38 20.45 -9.27
C ILE A 175 8.36 19.01 -9.81
N PHE A 176 8.17 18.85 -11.12
CA PHE A 176 7.91 17.55 -11.75
C PHE A 176 9.04 17.13 -12.70
N LYS A 177 9.46 15.88 -12.56
CA LYS A 177 10.31 15.20 -13.55
C LYS A 177 9.43 14.32 -14.41
N VAL A 178 9.16 14.77 -15.62
CA VAL A 178 8.31 14.06 -16.59
C VAL A 178 9.16 13.16 -17.49
N SER A 179 8.63 11.98 -17.81
CA SER A 179 9.21 11.06 -18.78
C SER A 179 8.08 10.39 -19.55
N PHE A 180 8.05 10.61 -20.86
CA PHE A 180 7.08 10.01 -21.76
C PHE A 180 7.78 9.41 -22.98
N GLU A 181 7.91 8.09 -22.98
CA GLU A 181 8.49 7.31 -24.08
C GLU A 181 7.45 6.28 -24.55
N PRO A 182 6.45 6.67 -25.37
CA PRO A 182 5.29 5.82 -25.70
C PRO A 182 5.68 4.49 -26.36
N ASP A 183 6.79 4.45 -27.09
CA ASP A 183 7.33 3.24 -27.72
C ASP A 183 7.86 2.21 -26.71
N ARG A 184 8.21 2.66 -25.49
CA ARG A 184 8.79 1.83 -24.42
C ARG A 184 7.85 1.62 -23.25
N TYR A 185 6.96 2.57 -22.98
CA TYR A 185 6.04 2.51 -21.86
C TYR A 185 4.78 3.33 -22.13
N SER A 186 3.61 2.71 -22.00
CA SER A 186 2.31 3.26 -22.42
C SER A 186 1.72 4.33 -21.49
N ALA A 187 2.52 4.95 -20.63
CA ALA A 187 2.08 5.95 -19.67
C ALA A 187 3.09 7.07 -19.51
N VAL A 188 2.58 8.26 -19.18
CA VAL A 188 3.42 9.39 -18.77
C VAL A 188 3.84 9.13 -17.32
N LYS A 189 5.16 9.09 -17.08
CA LYS A 189 5.73 8.97 -15.73
C LYS A 189 6.05 10.35 -15.21
N ILE A 190 5.52 10.68 -14.04
CA ILE A 190 5.75 11.95 -13.36
C ILE A 190 6.36 11.63 -12.01
N LYS A 191 7.56 12.15 -11.72
CA LYS A 191 8.19 12.02 -10.40
C LYS A 191 8.23 13.37 -9.70
N PHE A 192 7.84 13.37 -8.43
CA PHE A 192 7.81 14.58 -7.61
C PHE A 192 7.77 14.23 -6.12
N LYS A 193 7.98 15.24 -5.27
CA LYS A 193 7.74 15.14 -3.82
C LYS A 193 6.39 15.78 -3.49
N PRO A 194 5.45 15.07 -2.83
CA PRO A 194 4.16 15.67 -2.48
C PRO A 194 4.25 16.80 -1.44
N SER A 195 5.33 16.85 -0.66
CA SER A 195 5.72 17.95 0.24
C SER A 195 7.24 17.87 0.47
N GLU A 196 7.84 18.96 0.96
CA GLU A 196 9.30 19.10 1.12
C GLU A 196 9.92 18.00 2.00
N ASP A 197 9.19 17.60 3.05
CA ASP A 197 9.56 16.57 4.02
C ASP A 197 9.18 15.13 3.60
N MET A 198 8.64 14.96 2.38
CA MET A 198 8.19 13.67 1.86
C MET A 198 9.18 13.07 0.87
N LYS A 199 9.07 11.74 0.69
CA LYS A 199 9.85 11.02 -0.30
C LYS A 199 9.38 11.37 -1.72
N GLU A 200 10.31 11.38 -2.67
CA GLU A 200 9.98 11.44 -4.10
C GLU A 200 9.25 10.14 -4.49
N ILE A 201 8.08 10.30 -5.11
CA ILE A 201 7.24 9.20 -5.60
C ILE A 201 7.14 9.26 -7.12
N THR A 202 6.59 8.22 -7.74
CA THR A 202 6.29 8.20 -9.18
C THR A 202 4.81 7.94 -9.41
N THR A 203 4.18 8.79 -10.21
CA THR A 203 2.82 8.59 -10.72
C THR A 203 2.88 8.26 -12.21
N SER A 204 2.31 7.12 -12.60
CA SER A 204 2.16 6.72 -14.00
C SER A 204 0.73 6.95 -14.45
N ILE A 205 0.52 7.84 -15.41
CA ILE A 205 -0.80 8.19 -15.97
C ILE A 205 -0.98 7.48 -17.31
N PHE A 206 -2.03 6.65 -17.41
CA PHE A 206 -2.36 5.89 -18.61
C PHE A 206 -3.47 6.57 -19.42
N SER A 207 -3.52 6.32 -20.72
CA SER A 207 -4.52 6.89 -21.62
C SER A 207 -5.97 6.52 -21.25
N THR A 208 -6.15 5.43 -20.51
CA THR A 208 -7.45 4.98 -19.97
C THR A 208 -7.91 5.76 -18.74
N GLY A 209 -7.13 6.73 -18.27
CA GLY A 209 -7.40 7.47 -17.03
C GLY A 209 -7.04 6.72 -15.75
N LYS A 210 -6.51 5.50 -15.85
CA LYS A 210 -5.93 4.80 -14.71
C LYS A 210 -4.63 5.49 -14.33
N ILE A 211 -4.43 5.69 -13.04
CA ILE A 211 -3.22 6.29 -12.48
C ILE A 211 -2.67 5.36 -11.40
N ILE A 212 -1.37 5.05 -11.49
CA ILE A 212 -0.66 4.27 -10.48
C ILE A 212 0.28 5.19 -9.73
N ILE A 213 0.20 5.18 -8.40
CA ILE A 213 1.13 5.86 -7.50
C ILE A 213 2.07 4.80 -6.93
N THR A 214 3.39 5.00 -7.06
CA THR A 214 4.41 4.04 -6.63
C THR A 214 5.54 4.71 -5.84
N GLY A 215 6.18 3.92 -4.97
CA GLY A 215 7.39 4.34 -4.25
C GLY A 215 7.16 5.07 -2.93
N ALA A 216 5.89 5.35 -2.58
CA ALA A 216 5.50 5.94 -1.30
C ALA A 216 5.91 5.04 -0.13
N GLU A 217 6.20 5.60 1.04
CA GLU A 217 6.46 4.88 2.29
C GLU A 217 5.41 5.18 3.36
N THR A 218 4.56 6.18 3.11
CA THR A 218 3.51 6.64 3.99
C THR A 218 2.18 6.75 3.25
N LEU A 219 1.07 6.59 3.98
CA LEU A 219 -0.27 6.81 3.43
C LEU A 219 -0.53 8.30 3.12
N LYS A 220 0.17 9.22 3.81
CA LYS A 220 0.11 10.67 3.55
C LYS A 220 0.63 11.02 2.16
N GLU A 221 1.79 10.48 1.77
CA GLU A 221 2.36 10.67 0.43
C GLU A 221 1.37 10.30 -0.66
N ILE A 222 0.64 9.19 -0.49
CA ILE A 222 -0.39 8.74 -1.45
C ILE A 222 -1.54 9.74 -1.53
N ALA A 223 -2.07 10.17 -0.38
CA ALA A 223 -3.20 11.10 -0.34
C ALA A 223 -2.83 12.46 -0.97
N PHE A 224 -1.64 12.97 -0.66
CA PHE A 224 -1.21 14.29 -1.16
C PHE A 224 -0.85 14.22 -2.65
N ALA A 225 -0.21 13.14 -3.10
CA ALA A 225 0.02 12.88 -4.51
C ALA A 225 -1.28 12.81 -5.31
N TYR A 226 -2.29 12.13 -4.77
CA TYR A 226 -3.62 12.10 -5.35
C TYR A 226 -4.22 13.49 -5.47
N ASN A 227 -4.12 14.33 -4.44
CA ASN A 227 -4.61 15.71 -4.50
C ASN A 227 -3.90 16.52 -5.61
N ILE A 228 -2.56 16.53 -5.59
CA ILE A 228 -1.71 17.29 -6.52
C ILE A 228 -2.01 16.91 -7.97
N ILE A 229 -2.01 15.61 -8.28
CA ILE A 229 -2.25 15.14 -9.64
C ILE A 229 -3.66 15.50 -10.12
N ASN A 230 -4.68 15.36 -9.28
CA ASN A 230 -6.05 15.70 -9.69
C ASN A 230 -6.25 17.20 -9.91
N ASN A 231 -5.62 18.05 -9.08
CA ASN A 231 -5.69 19.50 -9.27
C ASN A 231 -5.01 19.93 -10.58
N HIS A 232 -3.78 19.49 -10.83
CA HIS A 232 -3.10 19.82 -12.09
C HIS A 232 -3.83 19.30 -13.32
N ILE A 233 -4.40 18.09 -13.27
CA ILE A 233 -5.20 17.58 -14.40
C ILE A 233 -6.45 18.44 -14.63
N ASN A 234 -7.08 18.94 -13.57
CA ASN A 234 -8.29 19.74 -13.68
C ASN A 234 -8.01 21.19 -14.12
N GLU A 235 -6.79 21.70 -13.94
CA GLU A 235 -6.35 23.01 -14.43
C GLU A 235 -6.26 23.07 -15.95
N ASN A 236 -6.07 21.93 -16.62
CA ASN A 236 -6.04 21.85 -18.09
C ASN A 236 -7.17 20.97 -18.64
N PRO A 237 -8.30 21.56 -19.06
CA PRO A 237 -9.45 20.84 -19.59
C PRO A 237 -9.15 19.98 -20.83
N GLN A 238 -8.08 20.28 -21.58
CA GLN A 238 -7.71 19.53 -22.79
C GLN A 238 -7.15 18.14 -22.49
N ILE A 239 -6.81 17.86 -21.23
CA ILE A 239 -6.30 16.56 -20.80
C ILE A 239 -7.41 15.50 -20.87
N ARG A 240 -8.65 15.85 -20.52
CA ARG A 240 -9.80 14.94 -20.55
C ARG A 240 -10.43 14.93 -21.93
N VAL A 241 -10.56 13.74 -22.52
CA VAL A 241 -11.10 13.59 -23.88
C VAL A 241 -12.55 13.12 -23.84
N SER A 242 -12.81 11.98 -23.19
CA SER A 242 -14.14 11.38 -23.11
C SER A 242 -14.27 10.52 -21.86
N ARG A 243 -15.49 10.22 -21.42
CA ARG A 243 -15.71 9.27 -20.32
C ARG A 243 -15.34 7.85 -20.73
N THR A 244 -14.88 7.05 -19.77
CA THR A 244 -14.68 5.61 -19.97
C THR A 244 -16.01 4.88 -19.98
N GLU A 245 -16.09 3.76 -20.72
CA GLU A 245 -17.29 2.90 -20.74
C GLU A 245 -17.53 2.23 -19.39
N GLU A 246 -16.45 1.69 -18.80
CA GLU A 246 -16.46 1.13 -17.45
C GLU A 246 -15.97 2.18 -16.45
N THR A 247 -16.61 2.22 -15.27
CA THR A 247 -16.22 3.12 -14.19
C THR A 247 -15.65 2.34 -13.02
N ASP A 248 -14.43 2.71 -12.63
CA ASP A 248 -13.81 2.23 -11.42
C ASP A 248 -14.25 3.13 -10.26
N VAL A 249 -14.75 2.54 -9.17
CA VAL A 249 -15.20 3.29 -7.98
C VAL A 249 -14.20 3.16 -6.82
N PHE A 250 -13.65 1.96 -6.63
CA PHE A 250 -12.67 1.62 -5.57
C PHE A 250 -13.11 1.97 -4.14
N ASP A 251 -14.41 1.95 -3.86
CA ASP A 251 -15.01 2.40 -2.59
C ASP A 251 -15.04 1.34 -1.48
N ILE A 252 -14.09 0.41 -1.49
CA ILE A 252 -13.91 -0.58 -0.43
C ILE A 252 -12.56 -0.33 0.25
N TYR A 253 -12.61 -0.02 1.54
CA TYR A 253 -11.42 0.16 2.38
C TYR A 253 -11.52 -0.74 3.62
N LEU A 254 -10.51 -1.59 3.85
CA LEU A 254 -10.48 -2.57 4.94
C LEU A 254 -11.72 -3.50 4.98
N GLY A 255 -12.31 -3.77 3.81
CA GLY A 255 -13.53 -4.57 3.67
C GLY A 255 -14.84 -3.82 3.91
N TYR A 256 -14.81 -2.52 4.18
CA TYR A 256 -15.99 -1.69 4.39
C TYR A 256 -16.19 -0.69 3.25
N ARG A 257 -17.45 -0.35 2.96
CA ARG A 257 -17.77 0.75 2.03
C ARG A 257 -17.26 2.07 2.60
N CYS A 258 -16.62 2.90 1.77
CA CYS A 258 -15.97 4.13 2.20
C CYS A 258 -16.95 5.10 2.89
N ASP A 259 -18.08 5.47 2.27
CA ASP A 259 -18.95 6.53 2.82
C ASP A 259 -19.55 6.19 4.20
N PRO A 260 -20.13 5.00 4.44
CA PRO A 260 -20.60 4.63 5.77
C PRO A 260 -19.46 4.58 6.79
N PHE A 261 -18.28 4.13 6.36
CA PHE A 261 -17.13 4.02 7.26
C PHE A 261 -16.58 5.39 7.66
N VAL A 262 -16.51 6.33 6.72
CA VAL A 262 -16.16 7.73 6.98
C VAL A 262 -17.09 8.35 8.03
N LYS A 263 -18.41 8.18 7.90
CA LYS A 263 -19.38 8.69 8.88
C LYS A 263 -19.11 8.12 10.27
N LEU A 264 -18.95 6.79 10.37
CA LEU A 264 -18.65 6.11 11.62
C LEU A 264 -17.33 6.60 12.26
N LEU A 265 -16.29 6.83 11.46
CA LEU A 265 -15.01 7.31 11.95
C LEU A 265 -15.10 8.75 12.49
N LYS A 266 -15.85 9.63 11.82
CA LYS A 266 -16.11 10.99 12.29
C LYS A 266 -16.90 10.99 13.61
N GLU A 267 -17.93 10.16 13.72
CA GLU A 267 -18.70 9.98 14.97
C GLU A 267 -17.83 9.46 16.13
N LYS A 268 -16.81 8.66 15.83
CA LYS A 268 -15.82 8.15 16.80
C LYS A 268 -14.71 9.16 17.13
N GLY A 269 -14.73 10.37 16.56
CA GLY A 269 -13.78 11.44 16.84
C GLY A 269 -12.42 11.29 16.15
N PHE A 270 -12.30 10.45 15.11
CA PHE A 270 -11.10 10.43 14.27
C PHE A 270 -11.03 11.67 13.37
N ASN A 271 -9.82 12.13 13.08
CA ASN A 271 -9.57 13.33 12.27
C ASN A 271 -8.71 13.00 11.05
N SER A 272 -8.89 13.76 9.97
CA SER A 272 -8.02 13.75 8.80
C SER A 272 -6.67 14.43 9.09
N TRP A 273 -5.76 14.39 8.11
CA TRP A 273 -4.48 15.09 8.17
C TRP A 273 -4.48 16.47 7.51
N MET A 274 -5.62 16.99 7.06
CA MET A 274 -5.68 18.28 6.36
C MET A 274 -5.17 19.46 7.20
N ARG A 275 -5.10 19.29 8.53
CA ARG A 275 -4.55 20.27 9.48
C ARG A 275 -3.12 19.97 9.93
N THR A 276 -2.44 18.99 9.34
CA THR A 276 -1.13 18.52 9.82
C THR A 276 -0.17 18.25 8.68
N ILE A 277 0.71 19.22 8.42
CA ILE A 277 1.72 19.15 7.36
C ILE A 277 2.87 18.18 7.65
N THR A 278 3.11 17.79 8.92
CA THR A 278 4.23 16.92 9.27
C THR A 278 4.04 15.50 8.75
N ASN A 279 4.92 15.04 7.86
CA ASN A 279 5.02 13.66 7.45
C ASN A 279 6.08 12.94 8.29
N ARG A 280 5.72 11.79 8.87
CA ARG A 280 6.67 10.94 9.59
C ARG A 280 6.60 9.58 8.94
N GLN A 281 7.77 9.03 8.59
CA GLN A 281 7.88 7.67 8.07
C GLN A 281 7.12 6.71 9.00
N ILE A 282 6.34 5.81 8.42
CA ILE A 282 5.56 4.84 9.20
C ILE A 282 6.52 3.80 9.76
N LYS A 283 6.94 4.05 11.01
CA LYS A 283 7.71 3.14 11.85
C LYS A 283 6.79 2.70 12.98
N PHE A 284 6.64 1.41 13.10
CA PHE A 284 5.95 0.78 14.20
C PHE A 284 6.94 -0.09 14.97
#